data_AF-A0A2C9LRW4-F1
#
_entry.id   AF-A0A2C9LRW4-F1
#
_cell.length_a   1.000
_cell.length_b   1.000
_cell.length_c   1.000
_cell.angle_alpha   90.00
_cell.angle_beta   90.00
_cell.angle_gamma   90.00
#
_symmetry.space_group_name_H-M   'P 1'
#
loop_
_entity.id
_entity.type
_entity.pdbx_description
1 polymer ?
#
loop_
_entity_poly.entity_id
_entity_poly.type
_entity_poly.pdbx_seq_one_letter_code
_entity_poly.pdbx_strand_id
1 'polypeptide(L)'
;MNAALQCVSNSWPLTQYFISNLHLFELNRDNPLGMKGHIAQRYGELIKDIWSGTSKTVAPLKLRWTIGKYAPRFNGFQQHDSQELLSFLLDGLHEDLNRVHNKPYVELKDSDGRPDREVAREAWENHLLRNQSIIVDLFHGILKSQVKCKECGHVSVRFDPYSHLSLPLPMDSCIHIEVIVQKLDGSVPVKYGLRLNMDEKYKTLKREVSNLSNIPVEELLIVEVSGPIVKVSG
;
A
#
# COMPACT_ATOMS: atom_id res chain seq x y z
N MET A 1 -13.95 -6.91 7.06
CA MET A 1 -14.30 -8.11 6.26
C MET A 1 -15.40 -7.86 5.24
N ASN A 2 -16.64 -7.58 5.65
CA ASN A 2 -17.77 -7.48 4.73
C ASN A 2 -17.56 -6.44 3.61
N ALA A 3 -16.94 -5.29 3.91
CA ALA A 3 -16.61 -4.29 2.90
C ALA A 3 -15.76 -4.87 1.75
N ALA A 4 -14.63 -5.51 2.07
CA ALA A 4 -13.79 -6.17 1.06
C ALA A 4 -14.56 -7.24 0.27
N LEU A 5 -15.35 -8.08 0.93
CA LEU A 5 -16.16 -9.10 0.26
C LEU A 5 -17.18 -8.49 -0.71
N GLN A 6 -17.83 -7.40 -0.33
CA GLN A 6 -18.78 -6.71 -1.19
C GLN A 6 -18.08 -6.08 -2.41
N CYS A 7 -16.90 -5.47 -2.23
CA CYS A 7 -16.12 -4.94 -3.35
C CYS A 7 -15.75 -6.04 -4.36
N VAL A 8 -15.20 -7.16 -3.89
CA VAL A 8 -14.82 -8.27 -4.77
C VAL A 8 -16.04 -8.94 -5.40
N SER A 9 -17.13 -9.11 -4.65
CA SER A 9 -18.41 -9.65 -5.13
C SER A 9 -19.05 -8.80 -6.25
N ASN A 10 -18.78 -7.50 -6.28
CA ASN A 10 -19.27 -6.61 -7.34
C ASN A 10 -18.30 -6.52 -8.54
N SER A 11 -17.18 -7.26 -8.52
CA SER A 11 -16.32 -7.41 -9.69
C SER A 11 -16.92 -8.44 -10.64
N TRP A 12 -17.78 -7.97 -11.54
CA TRP A 12 -18.65 -8.83 -12.37
C TRP A 12 -17.93 -9.99 -13.10
N PRO A 13 -16.77 -9.80 -13.76
CA PRO A 13 -16.07 -10.91 -14.42
C PRO A 13 -15.69 -12.04 -13.46
N LEU A 14 -15.24 -11.70 -12.25
CA LEU A 14 -14.90 -12.67 -11.21
C LEU A 14 -16.16 -13.36 -10.67
N THR A 15 -17.21 -12.61 -10.43
CA THR A 15 -18.50 -13.14 -9.96
C THR A 15 -19.11 -14.13 -10.95
N GLN A 16 -19.09 -13.82 -12.25
CA GLN A 16 -19.55 -14.74 -13.30
C GLN A 16 -18.76 -16.05 -13.32
N TYR A 17 -17.45 -15.98 -13.13
CA TYR A 17 -16.59 -17.15 -13.04
C TYR A 17 -16.96 -18.07 -11.86
N PHE A 18 -17.29 -17.51 -10.70
CA PHE A 18 -17.72 -18.31 -9.54
C PHE A 18 -19.15 -18.85 -9.67
N ILE A 19 -20.10 -18.03 -10.15
CA ILE A 19 -21.49 -18.46 -10.39
C ILE A 19 -21.53 -19.62 -11.39
N SER A 20 -20.73 -19.55 -12.44
CA SER A 20 -20.65 -20.57 -13.50
C SER A 20 -19.87 -21.83 -13.12
N ASN A 21 -19.45 -21.99 -11.86
CA ASN A 21 -18.66 -23.13 -11.37
C ASN A 21 -17.28 -23.31 -12.00
N LEU A 22 -16.78 -22.35 -12.77
CA LEU A 22 -15.49 -22.49 -13.47
C LEU A 22 -14.33 -22.72 -12.49
N HIS A 23 -14.38 -22.05 -11.34
CA HIS A 23 -13.43 -22.24 -10.24
C HIS A 23 -13.22 -23.70 -9.81
N LEU A 24 -14.25 -24.55 -9.88
CA LEU A 24 -14.15 -25.95 -9.44
C LEU A 24 -13.25 -26.79 -10.36
N PHE A 25 -13.13 -26.41 -11.63
CA PHE A 25 -12.27 -27.09 -12.60
C PHE A 25 -10.82 -26.63 -12.51
N GLU A 26 -10.56 -25.42 -11.98
CA GLU A 26 -9.22 -24.84 -11.86
C GLU A 26 -8.65 -24.96 -10.44
N LEU A 27 -9.30 -25.68 -9.52
CA LEU A 27 -8.83 -25.87 -8.15
C LEU A 27 -7.48 -26.58 -8.12
N ASN A 28 -6.46 -25.88 -7.63
CA ASN A 28 -5.13 -26.41 -7.41
C ASN A 28 -4.93 -26.77 -5.93
N ARG A 29 -5.20 -28.04 -5.60
CA ARG A 29 -5.14 -28.53 -4.20
C ARG A 29 -3.73 -28.85 -3.73
N ASP A 30 -2.81 -29.06 -4.67
CA ASP A 30 -1.44 -29.51 -4.43
C ASP A 30 -0.45 -28.34 -4.39
N ASN A 31 -0.88 -27.13 -4.74
CA ASN A 31 -0.04 -25.94 -4.68
C ASN A 31 0.47 -25.71 -3.25
N PRO A 32 1.79 -25.74 -3.01
CA PRO A 32 2.35 -25.55 -1.67
C PRO A 32 2.13 -24.13 -1.12
N LEU A 33 1.86 -23.15 -2.00
CA LEU A 33 1.54 -21.77 -1.61
C LEU A 33 0.03 -21.53 -1.46
N GLY A 34 -0.79 -22.51 -1.86
CA GLY A 34 -2.25 -22.44 -1.77
C GLY A 34 -2.80 -22.88 -0.42
N MET A 35 -4.13 -22.89 -0.33
CA MET A 35 -4.90 -23.24 0.85
C MET A 35 -5.73 -24.50 0.61
N LYS A 36 -5.19 -25.41 -0.22
CA LYS A 36 -5.80 -26.68 -0.65
C LYS A 36 -7.13 -26.52 -1.39
N GLY A 37 -7.37 -25.35 -2.00
CA GLY A 37 -8.64 -25.04 -2.66
C GLY A 37 -9.76 -24.60 -1.72
N HIS A 38 -9.52 -24.54 -0.40
CA HIS A 38 -10.58 -24.26 0.57
C HIS A 38 -11.08 -22.81 0.50
N ILE A 39 -10.21 -21.84 0.23
CA ILE A 39 -10.64 -20.43 0.13
C ILE A 39 -11.48 -20.25 -1.13
N ALA A 40 -11.00 -20.73 -2.28
CA ALA A 40 -11.75 -20.64 -3.52
C ALA A 40 -13.12 -21.34 -3.43
N GLN A 41 -13.18 -22.51 -2.81
CA GLN A 41 -14.45 -23.23 -2.61
C GLN A 41 -15.43 -22.44 -1.72
N ARG A 42 -15.00 -21.97 -0.55
CA ARG A 42 -15.90 -21.25 0.38
C ARG A 42 -16.28 -19.86 -0.13
N TYR A 43 -15.42 -19.23 -0.90
CA TYR A 43 -15.74 -17.98 -1.58
C TYR A 43 -16.78 -18.20 -2.68
N GLY A 44 -16.62 -19.25 -3.51
CA GLY A 44 -17.60 -19.61 -4.54
C GLY A 44 -18.99 -19.94 -3.98
N GLU A 45 -19.06 -20.69 -2.87
CA GLU A 45 -20.32 -20.93 -2.13
C GLU A 45 -20.98 -19.61 -1.71
N LEU A 46 -20.21 -18.70 -1.09
CA LEU A 46 -20.71 -17.41 -0.63
C LEU A 46 -21.22 -16.53 -1.79
N ILE A 47 -20.49 -16.46 -2.90
CA ILE A 47 -20.88 -15.65 -4.06
C ILE A 47 -22.20 -16.13 -4.64
N LYS A 48 -22.42 -17.44 -4.73
CA LYS A 48 -23.72 -17.96 -5.17
C LYS A 48 -24.84 -17.62 -4.20
N ASP A 49 -24.61 -17.72 -2.90
CA ASP A 49 -25.61 -17.38 -1.89
C ASP A 49 -25.98 -15.89 -1.93
N ILE A 50 -24.99 -15.01 -2.17
CA ILE A 50 -25.21 -13.55 -2.30
C ILE A 50 -26.00 -13.24 -3.58
N TRP A 51 -25.66 -13.87 -4.70
CA TRP A 51 -26.24 -13.56 -6.01
C TRP A 51 -27.42 -14.44 -6.42
N SER A 52 -27.89 -15.35 -5.55
CA SER A 52 -29.08 -16.17 -5.78
C SER A 52 -30.38 -15.36 -5.77
N GLY A 53 -30.38 -14.18 -5.14
CA GLY A 53 -31.57 -13.36 -4.91
C GLY A 53 -32.54 -13.92 -3.86
N THR A 54 -32.19 -15.02 -3.18
CA THR A 54 -33.10 -15.70 -2.24
C THR A 54 -33.13 -15.09 -0.84
N SER A 55 -32.17 -14.20 -0.50
CA SER A 55 -32.04 -13.65 0.84
C SER A 55 -31.55 -12.21 0.81
N LYS A 56 -32.08 -11.37 1.70
CA LYS A 56 -31.66 -9.96 1.84
C LYS A 56 -30.27 -9.83 2.47
N THR A 57 -29.89 -10.80 3.30
CA THR A 57 -28.64 -10.80 4.05
C THR A 57 -28.08 -12.22 4.10
N VAL A 58 -26.76 -12.35 3.93
CA VAL A 58 -26.04 -13.63 4.01
C VAL A 58 -24.90 -13.49 5.02
N ALA A 59 -24.79 -14.44 5.94
CA ALA A 59 -23.70 -14.48 6.92
C ALA A 59 -22.53 -15.31 6.37
N PRO A 60 -21.34 -14.73 6.14
CA PRO A 60 -20.20 -15.43 5.51
C PRO A 60 -19.43 -16.34 6.49
N LEU A 61 -20.12 -17.12 7.33
CA LEU A 61 -19.52 -17.87 8.44
C LEU A 61 -18.48 -18.89 7.97
N LYS A 62 -18.81 -19.69 6.94
CA LYS A 62 -17.90 -20.70 6.39
C LYS A 62 -16.60 -20.10 5.86
N LEU A 63 -16.72 -19.00 5.12
CA LEU A 63 -15.57 -18.28 4.59
C LEU A 63 -14.76 -17.64 5.74
N ARG A 64 -15.41 -16.98 6.70
CA ARG A 64 -14.77 -16.38 7.87
C ARG A 64 -13.93 -17.39 8.65
N TRP A 65 -14.48 -18.58 8.94
CA TRP A 65 -13.74 -19.62 9.66
C TRP A 65 -12.56 -20.16 8.85
N THR A 66 -12.72 -20.27 7.53
CA THR A 66 -11.64 -20.72 6.65
C THR A 66 -10.52 -19.69 6.59
N ILE A 67 -10.85 -18.40 6.49
CA ILE A 67 -9.88 -17.30 6.59
C ILE A 67 -9.16 -17.36 7.94
N GLY A 68 -9.88 -17.50 9.05
CA GLY A 68 -9.27 -17.59 10.39
C GLY A 68 -8.36 -18.81 10.58
N LYS A 69 -8.60 -19.90 9.86
CA LYS A 69 -7.74 -21.09 9.85
C LYS A 69 -6.38 -20.83 9.18
N TYR A 70 -6.37 -20.12 8.06
CA TYR A 70 -5.14 -19.88 7.27
C TYR A 70 -4.43 -18.57 7.63
N ALA A 71 -5.17 -17.60 8.15
CA ALA A 71 -4.65 -16.34 8.66
C ALA A 71 -5.21 -16.08 10.07
N PRO A 72 -4.58 -16.67 11.11
CA PRO A 72 -5.02 -16.55 12.50
C PRO A 72 -5.18 -15.11 13.00
N ARG A 73 -4.47 -14.15 12.38
CA ARG A 73 -4.60 -12.71 12.65
C ARG A 73 -6.05 -12.20 12.51
N PHE A 74 -6.85 -12.81 11.62
CA PHE A 74 -8.25 -12.43 11.39
C PHE A 74 -9.25 -13.21 12.27
N ASN A 75 -8.79 -14.07 13.19
CA ASN A 75 -9.67 -14.88 14.03
C ASN A 75 -10.22 -14.10 15.26
N GLY A 76 -9.63 -12.95 15.57
CA GLY A 76 -10.04 -12.10 16.69
C GLY A 76 -11.32 -11.30 16.44
N PHE A 77 -11.73 -10.56 17.47
CA PHE A 77 -12.79 -9.55 17.41
C PHE A 77 -12.25 -8.12 17.32
N GLN A 78 -10.94 -7.97 17.11
CA GLN A 78 -10.30 -6.67 16.95
C GLN A 78 -10.69 -6.05 15.60
N GLN A 79 -10.57 -4.73 15.51
CA GLN A 79 -10.69 -4.07 14.22
C GLN A 79 -9.48 -4.43 13.36
N HIS A 80 -9.75 -4.72 12.09
CA HIS A 80 -8.74 -5.10 11.11
C HIS A 80 -8.88 -4.22 9.88
N ASP A 81 -7.76 -4.00 9.20
CA ASP A 81 -7.74 -3.29 7.93
C ASP A 81 -8.45 -4.13 6.85
N SER A 82 -9.37 -3.50 6.13
CA SER A 82 -10.06 -4.12 5.01
C SER A 82 -9.15 -4.40 3.82
N GLN A 83 -8.10 -3.59 3.62
CA GLN A 83 -7.12 -3.76 2.55
C GLN A 83 -6.23 -4.98 2.82
N GLU A 84 -5.85 -5.22 4.07
CA GLU A 84 -5.06 -6.39 4.45
C GLU A 84 -5.82 -7.67 4.15
N LEU A 85 -7.11 -7.70 4.52
CA LEU A 85 -7.97 -8.84 4.20
C LEU A 85 -8.18 -9.00 2.70
N LEU A 86 -8.38 -7.90 1.96
CA LEU A 86 -8.56 -7.95 0.51
C LEU A 86 -7.34 -8.58 -0.17
N SER A 87 -6.15 -8.16 0.22
CA SER A 87 -4.88 -8.71 -0.28
C SER A 87 -4.77 -10.21 0.02
N PHE A 88 -5.05 -10.60 1.27
CA PHE A 88 -5.06 -12.01 1.66
C PHE A 88 -6.06 -12.84 0.85
N LEU A 89 -7.26 -12.31 0.61
CA LEU A 89 -8.30 -13.00 -0.15
C LEU A 89 -7.89 -13.17 -1.61
N LEU A 90 -7.39 -12.11 -2.26
CA LEU A 90 -6.96 -12.17 -3.66
C LEU A 90 -5.77 -13.13 -3.84
N ASP A 91 -4.79 -13.09 -2.94
CA ASP A 91 -3.65 -14.02 -2.97
C ASP A 91 -4.11 -15.46 -2.72
N GLY A 92 -4.99 -15.69 -1.73
CA GLY A 92 -5.55 -17.01 -1.44
C GLY A 92 -6.36 -17.58 -2.61
N LEU A 93 -7.18 -16.75 -3.26
CA LEU A 93 -7.92 -17.13 -4.48
C LEU A 93 -6.98 -17.37 -5.65
N HIS A 94 -5.93 -16.55 -5.80
CA HIS A 94 -4.94 -16.72 -6.85
C HIS A 94 -4.26 -18.08 -6.72
N GLU A 95 -3.73 -18.40 -5.55
CA GLU A 95 -2.97 -19.62 -5.32
C GLU A 95 -3.84 -20.88 -5.36
N ASP A 96 -5.08 -20.82 -4.84
CA ASP A 96 -6.05 -21.93 -4.93
C ASP A 96 -6.53 -22.19 -6.38
N LEU A 97 -6.43 -21.21 -7.28
CA LEU A 97 -6.88 -21.28 -8.68
C LEU A 97 -5.74 -21.16 -9.69
N ASN A 98 -4.50 -21.33 -9.23
CA ASN A 98 -3.34 -21.21 -10.10
C ASN A 98 -3.24 -22.43 -11.03
N ARG A 99 -3.40 -22.20 -12.33
CA ARG A 99 -3.33 -23.20 -13.41
C ARG A 99 -1.91 -23.77 -13.58
N VAL A 100 -0.90 -23.08 -13.06
CA VAL A 100 0.49 -23.56 -13.05
C VAL A 100 0.71 -24.47 -11.83
N HIS A 101 0.79 -25.79 -12.08
CA HIS A 101 1.07 -26.77 -11.01
C HIS A 101 2.56 -26.87 -10.67
N ASN A 102 3.43 -26.79 -11.68
CA ASN A 102 4.87 -26.87 -11.50
C ASN A 102 5.50 -25.50 -11.76
N LYS A 103 5.80 -24.75 -10.69
CA LYS A 103 6.38 -23.41 -10.79
C LYS A 103 7.89 -23.53 -11.08
N PRO A 104 8.37 -23.20 -12.29
CA PRO A 104 9.81 -23.23 -12.57
C PRO A 104 10.54 -22.16 -11.75
N TYR A 105 11.81 -22.39 -11.47
CA TYR A 105 12.70 -21.34 -11.01
C TYR A 105 12.94 -20.37 -12.16
N VAL A 106 12.73 -19.09 -11.90
CA VAL A 106 12.96 -18.02 -12.87
C VAL A 106 13.83 -16.97 -12.21
N GLU A 107 15.00 -16.73 -12.81
CA GLU A 107 15.92 -15.70 -12.36
C GLU A 107 15.42 -14.32 -12.81
N LEU A 108 15.25 -13.41 -11.86
CA LEU A 108 14.86 -12.03 -12.14
C LEU A 108 16.09 -11.24 -12.57
N LYS A 109 16.16 -10.90 -13.85
CA LYS A 109 17.24 -10.10 -14.43
C LYS A 109 16.97 -8.60 -14.26
N ASP A 110 18.05 -7.84 -14.07
CA ASP A 110 17.98 -6.38 -14.18
C ASP A 110 17.74 -5.97 -15.64
N SER A 111 17.34 -4.73 -15.85
CA SER A 111 17.25 -4.15 -17.18
C SER A 111 18.62 -4.13 -17.87
N ASP A 112 19.70 -3.86 -17.12
CA ASP A 112 21.07 -3.74 -17.64
C ASP A 112 21.18 -2.79 -18.85
N GLY A 113 20.34 -1.74 -18.87
CA GLY A 113 20.28 -0.75 -19.94
C GLY A 113 19.47 -1.17 -21.17
N ARG A 114 18.79 -2.33 -21.13
CA ARG A 114 17.89 -2.78 -22.19
C ARG A 114 16.63 -1.90 -22.28
N PRO A 115 15.93 -1.89 -23.43
CA PRO A 115 14.69 -1.13 -23.58
C PRO A 115 13.60 -1.59 -22.60
N ASP A 116 12.95 -0.64 -21.92
CA ASP A 116 11.88 -0.89 -20.95
C ASP A 116 10.81 -1.87 -21.47
N ARG A 117 10.39 -1.71 -22.72
CA ARG A 117 9.35 -2.55 -23.33
C ARG A 117 9.75 -4.03 -23.40
N GLU A 118 11.02 -4.32 -23.64
CA GLU A 118 11.52 -5.69 -23.73
C GLU A 118 11.60 -6.33 -22.35
N VAL A 119 12.15 -5.59 -21.38
CA VAL A 119 12.30 -6.07 -19.99
C VAL A 119 10.94 -6.24 -19.32
N ALA A 120 9.99 -5.31 -19.56
CA ALA A 120 8.62 -5.42 -19.05
C ALA A 120 7.90 -6.66 -19.60
N ARG A 121 8.06 -6.94 -20.90
CA ARG A 121 7.49 -8.14 -21.52
C ARG A 121 8.12 -9.41 -20.96
N GLU A 122 9.45 -9.48 -20.85
CA GLU A 122 10.14 -10.63 -20.25
C GLU A 122 9.69 -10.85 -18.81
N ALA A 123 9.58 -9.78 -18.00
CA ALA A 123 9.09 -9.85 -16.63
C ALA A 123 7.65 -10.36 -16.55
N TRP A 124 6.77 -9.93 -17.46
CA TRP A 124 5.39 -10.41 -17.52
C TRP A 124 5.29 -11.88 -17.96
N GLU A 125 6.05 -12.28 -18.98
CA GLU A 125 6.14 -13.67 -19.43
C GLU A 125 6.63 -14.57 -18.29
N ASN A 126 7.68 -14.14 -17.58
CA ASN A 126 8.22 -14.81 -16.40
C ASN A 126 7.21 -14.92 -15.25
N HIS A 127 6.41 -13.87 -15.02
CA HIS A 127 5.32 -13.91 -14.07
C HIS A 127 4.26 -14.95 -14.47
N LEU A 128 3.84 -14.97 -15.73
CA LEU A 128 2.87 -15.92 -16.26
C LEU A 128 3.38 -17.36 -16.31
N LEU A 129 4.70 -17.62 -16.33
CA LEU A 129 5.23 -18.98 -16.20
C LEU A 129 4.95 -19.60 -14.83
N ARG A 130 4.70 -18.78 -13.80
CA ARG A 130 4.50 -19.23 -12.41
C ARG A 130 3.09 -18.97 -11.90
N ASN A 131 2.42 -17.97 -12.47
CA ASN A 131 1.19 -17.40 -11.95
C ASN A 131 0.16 -17.23 -13.09
N GLN A 132 -0.77 -18.18 -13.20
CA GLN A 132 -1.89 -18.07 -14.14
C GLN A 132 -3.18 -18.40 -13.42
N SER A 133 -4.04 -17.42 -13.19
CA SER A 133 -5.38 -17.64 -12.66
C SER A 133 -6.28 -16.48 -13.03
N ILE A 134 -7.59 -16.64 -12.81
CA ILE A 134 -8.56 -15.56 -12.99
C ILE A 134 -8.20 -14.28 -12.23
N ILE A 135 -7.48 -14.40 -11.11
CA ILE A 135 -7.03 -13.23 -10.33
C ILE A 135 -5.92 -12.48 -11.07
N VAL A 136 -4.99 -13.19 -11.69
CA VAL A 136 -3.95 -12.58 -12.54
C VAL A 136 -4.59 -11.92 -13.74
N ASP A 137 -5.54 -12.60 -14.38
CA ASP A 137 -6.23 -12.11 -15.58
C ASP A 137 -6.98 -10.78 -15.34
N LEU A 138 -7.49 -10.56 -14.13
CA LEU A 138 -8.34 -9.41 -13.81
C LEU A 138 -7.66 -8.30 -13.01
N PHE A 139 -6.76 -8.64 -12.09
CA PHE A 139 -6.25 -7.69 -11.08
C PHE A 139 -4.75 -7.44 -11.18
N HIS A 140 -3.99 -8.28 -11.89
CA HIS A 140 -2.55 -8.09 -11.96
C HIS A 140 -2.16 -7.09 -13.04
N GLY A 141 -1.29 -6.16 -12.67
CA GLY A 141 -0.56 -5.29 -13.60
C GLY A 141 0.94 -5.40 -13.37
N ILE A 142 1.70 -4.52 -14.02
CA ILE A 142 3.16 -4.43 -13.85
C ILE A 142 3.59 -2.99 -13.56
N LEU A 143 4.49 -2.80 -12.60
CA LEU A 143 5.09 -1.51 -12.24
C LEU A 143 6.56 -1.48 -12.64
N LYS A 144 7.04 -0.32 -13.10
CA LYS A 144 8.46 -0.05 -13.28
C LYS A 144 9.06 0.50 -11.99
N SER A 145 9.94 -0.27 -11.37
CA SER A 145 10.70 0.10 -10.18
C SER A 145 12.10 0.54 -10.59
N GLN A 146 12.52 1.76 -10.24
CA GLN A 146 13.87 2.26 -10.50
C GLN A 146 14.54 2.67 -9.20
N VAL A 147 15.71 2.09 -8.92
CA VAL A 147 16.52 2.41 -7.75
C VAL A 147 17.87 2.93 -8.22
N LYS A 148 18.25 4.12 -7.74
CA LYS A 148 19.56 4.72 -8.01
C LYS A 148 20.39 4.76 -6.74
N CYS A 149 21.55 4.11 -6.75
CA CYS A 149 22.52 4.21 -5.68
C CYS A 149 23.10 5.63 -5.61
N LYS A 150 23.11 6.24 -4.42
CA LYS A 150 23.63 7.60 -4.22
C LYS A 150 25.16 7.67 -4.15
N GLU A 151 25.83 6.55 -3.90
CA GLU A 151 27.30 6.49 -3.78
C GLU A 151 27.97 6.18 -5.12
N CYS A 152 27.60 5.07 -5.76
CA CYS A 152 28.21 4.65 -7.03
C CYS A 152 27.45 5.10 -8.29
N GLY A 153 26.26 5.70 -8.13
CA GLY A 153 25.44 6.17 -9.25
C GLY A 153 24.75 5.08 -10.08
N HIS A 154 24.98 3.79 -9.77
CA HIS A 154 24.35 2.65 -10.45
C HIS A 154 22.82 2.75 -10.38
N VAL A 155 22.17 2.50 -11.52
CA VAL A 155 20.72 2.51 -11.68
C VAL A 155 20.25 1.09 -11.99
N SER A 156 19.45 0.54 -11.09
CA SER A 156 18.78 -0.75 -11.27
C SER A 156 17.32 -0.49 -11.64
N VAL A 157 16.82 -1.18 -12.68
CA VAL A 157 15.44 -1.06 -13.16
C VAL A 157 14.82 -2.43 -13.23
N ARG A 158 13.68 -2.59 -12.56
CA ARG A 158 12.90 -3.83 -12.53
C ARG A 158 11.44 -3.59 -12.87
N PHE A 159 10.78 -4.65 -13.31
CA PHE A 159 9.36 -4.66 -13.61
C PHE A 159 8.68 -5.68 -12.73
N ASP A 160 7.89 -5.20 -11.77
CA ASP A 160 7.32 -6.02 -10.70
C ASP A 160 5.80 -6.14 -10.86
N PRO A 161 5.22 -7.35 -10.83
CA PRO A 161 3.78 -7.54 -10.81
C PRO A 161 3.14 -6.95 -9.55
N TYR A 162 1.95 -6.38 -9.68
CA TYR A 162 1.15 -5.88 -8.54
C TYR A 162 -0.31 -6.29 -8.68
N SER A 163 -1.02 -6.44 -7.56
CA SER A 163 -2.47 -6.73 -7.51
C SER A 163 -3.32 -5.55 -7.01
N HIS A 164 -2.69 -4.55 -6.41
CA HIS A 164 -3.33 -3.31 -5.95
C HIS A 164 -2.30 -2.17 -5.86
N LEU A 165 -2.78 -0.92 -5.84
CA LEU A 165 -1.95 0.27 -5.69
C LEU A 165 -2.26 0.97 -4.37
N SER A 166 -1.25 1.08 -3.51
CA SER A 166 -1.32 1.89 -2.29
C SER A 166 -0.84 3.29 -2.59
N LEU A 167 -1.77 4.25 -2.59
CA LEU A 167 -1.48 5.64 -2.90
C LEU A 167 -1.23 6.42 -1.60
N PRO A 168 -0.06 7.07 -1.43
CA PRO A 168 0.15 7.94 -0.29
C PRO A 168 -0.76 9.16 -0.41
N LEU A 169 -1.41 9.51 0.68
CA LEU A 169 -2.12 10.79 0.76
C LEU A 169 -1.07 11.90 0.93
N PRO A 170 -1.22 13.05 0.22
CA PRO A 170 -0.43 14.23 0.53
C PRO A 170 -0.65 14.60 1.99
N MET A 171 0.36 14.40 2.82
CA MET A 171 0.31 14.89 4.18
C MET A 171 0.72 16.35 4.16
N ASP A 172 -0.24 17.24 4.32
CA ASP A 172 0.04 18.60 4.79
C ASP A 172 0.45 18.49 6.26
N SER A 173 1.65 17.95 6.53
CA SER A 173 2.25 17.89 7.86
C SER A 173 2.78 19.27 8.23
N CYS A 174 1.89 20.26 8.29
CA CYS A 174 2.22 21.60 8.70
C CYS A 174 2.00 21.77 10.20
N ILE A 175 3.01 22.26 10.89
CA ILE A 175 2.88 22.80 12.25
C ILE A 175 2.73 24.30 12.20
N HIS A 176 1.89 24.80 13.12
CA HIS A 176 1.80 26.21 13.40
C HIS A 176 2.76 26.53 14.54
N ILE A 177 3.80 27.31 14.26
CA ILE A 177 4.75 27.79 15.26
C ILE A 177 4.51 29.28 15.46
N GLU A 178 4.35 29.67 16.72
CA GLU A 178 4.30 31.07 17.10
C GLU A 178 5.68 31.52 17.56
N VAL A 179 6.24 32.54 16.91
CA VAL A 179 7.55 33.11 17.25
C VAL A 179 7.37 34.56 17.67
N ILE A 180 7.92 34.93 18.83
CA ILE A 180 7.95 36.32 19.29
C ILE A 180 9.33 36.89 18.97
N VAL A 181 9.37 37.94 18.15
CA VAL A 181 10.61 38.63 17.79
C VAL A 181 10.75 39.86 18.67
N GLN A 182 11.79 39.87 19.51
CA GLN A 182 12.20 40.98 20.34
C GLN A 182 13.44 41.63 19.72
N LYS A 183 13.33 42.88 19.27
CA LYS A 183 14.48 43.65 18.77
C LYS A 183 15.23 44.32 19.93
N LEU A 184 16.54 44.53 19.76
CA LEU A 184 17.41 45.18 20.75
C LEU A 184 17.26 46.71 20.78
N ASP A 185 16.54 47.29 19.81
CA ASP A 185 16.26 48.73 19.71
C ASP A 185 15.18 49.23 20.68
N GLY A 186 14.62 48.34 21.51
CA GLY A 186 13.55 48.66 22.47
C GLY A 186 12.16 48.77 21.84
N SER A 187 12.00 48.40 20.57
CA SER A 187 10.68 48.35 19.92
C SER A 187 9.79 47.25 20.54
N VAL A 188 8.47 47.43 20.37
CA VAL A 188 7.47 46.49 20.90
C VAL A 188 7.64 45.12 20.21
N PRO A 189 7.71 44.02 20.98
CA PRO A 189 7.83 42.67 20.42
C PRO A 189 6.67 42.32 19.50
N VAL A 190 6.98 41.71 18.35
CA VAL A 190 5.98 41.29 17.38
C VAL A 190 5.88 39.78 17.37
N LYS A 191 4.65 39.26 17.43
CA LYS A 191 4.35 37.83 17.36
C LYS A 191 4.01 37.44 15.92
N TYR A 192 4.72 36.45 15.38
CA TYR A 192 4.51 35.89 14.05
C TYR A 192 3.97 34.47 14.16
N GLY A 193 2.98 34.13 13.33
CA GLY A 193 2.48 32.77 13.15
C GLY A 193 3.02 32.18 11.86
N LEU A 194 3.74 31.07 11.97
CA LEU A 194 4.40 30.40 10.85
C LEU A 194 3.80 29.03 10.62
N ARG A 195 3.57 28.68 9.35
CA ARG A 195 3.13 27.36 8.93
C ARG A 195 4.33 26.65 8.29
N LEU A 196 4.94 25.72 9.00
CA LEU A 196 6.15 25.01 8.58
C LEU A 196 5.89 23.52 8.45
N ASN A 197 6.63 22.83 7.58
CA ASN A 197 6.53 21.38 7.47
C ASN A 197 7.25 20.69 8.64
N MET A 198 6.73 19.57 9.15
CA MET A 198 7.31 18.80 10.26
C MET A 198 8.77 18.37 10.04
N ASP A 199 9.16 18.16 8.79
CA ASP A 199 10.52 17.76 8.42
C ASP A 199 11.48 18.95 8.21
N GLU A 200 11.00 20.19 8.34
CA GLU A 200 11.81 21.39 8.15
C GLU A 200 12.73 21.65 9.35
N LYS A 201 13.97 22.03 9.05
CA LYS A 201 14.99 22.32 10.06
C LYS A 201 14.87 23.76 10.57
N TYR A 202 15.49 24.04 11.72
CA TYR A 202 15.60 25.39 12.32
C TYR A 202 16.10 26.48 11.36
N LYS A 203 16.89 26.11 10.32
CA LYS A 203 17.33 27.04 9.28
C LYS A 203 16.17 27.61 8.46
N THR A 204 15.15 26.79 8.17
CA THR A 204 13.96 27.23 7.43
C THR A 204 13.13 28.19 8.29
N LEU A 205 12.95 27.86 9.58
CA LEU A 205 12.32 28.75 10.55
C LEU A 205 13.00 30.11 10.62
N LYS A 206 14.34 30.17 10.74
CA LYS A 206 15.10 31.44 10.72
C LYS A 206 14.85 32.25 9.45
N ARG A 207 14.81 31.59 8.29
CA ARG A 207 14.60 32.26 7.00
C ARG A 207 13.19 32.85 6.90
N GLU A 208 12.17 32.11 7.29
CA GLU A 208 10.79 32.62 7.26
C GLU A 208 10.58 33.78 8.25
N VAL A 209 11.16 33.69 9.46
CA VAL A 209 11.14 34.81 10.43
C VAL A 209 11.89 36.03 9.88
N SER A 210 13.04 35.84 9.23
CA SER A 210 13.82 36.91 8.60
C SER A 210 13.01 37.65 7.54
N ASN A 211 12.32 36.91 6.66
CA ASN A 211 11.47 37.46 5.62
C ASN A 211 10.29 38.27 6.20
N LEU A 212 9.69 37.83 7.31
CA LEU A 212 8.55 38.51 7.93
C LEU A 212 8.94 39.70 8.82
N SER A 213 10.13 39.67 9.43
CA SER A 213 10.60 40.70 10.36
C SER A 213 11.55 41.73 9.74
N ASN A 214 11.99 41.52 8.50
CA ASN A 214 13.04 42.29 7.82
C ASN A 214 14.36 42.36 8.61
N ILE A 215 14.65 41.34 9.42
CA ILE A 215 15.91 41.21 10.16
C ILE A 215 16.78 40.19 9.42
N PRO A 216 18.05 40.48 9.09
CA PRO A 216 18.95 39.52 8.48
C PRO A 216 19.06 38.21 9.28
N VAL A 217 19.13 37.06 8.60
CA VAL A 217 19.23 35.73 9.23
C VAL A 217 20.41 35.62 10.21
N GLU A 218 21.51 36.33 9.92
CA GLU A 218 22.74 36.36 10.74
C GLU A 218 22.55 37.08 12.07
N GLU A 219 21.62 38.03 12.13
CA GLU A 219 21.28 38.79 13.33
C GLU A 219 20.16 38.13 14.15
N LEU A 220 19.59 37.02 13.66
CA LEU A 220 18.55 36.27 14.34
C LEU A 220 19.12 35.17 15.23
N LEU A 221 18.92 35.32 16.54
CA LEU A 221 19.10 34.28 17.53
C LEU A 221 17.73 33.63 17.84
N ILE A 222 17.60 32.33 17.59
CA ILE A 222 16.41 31.57 18.01
C ILE A 222 16.67 30.98 19.38
N VAL A 223 15.72 31.19 20.28
CA VAL A 223 15.71 30.67 21.64
C VAL A 223 14.40 29.95 21.89
N GLU A 224 14.51 28.77 22.47
CA GLU A 224 13.37 28.02 22.98
C GLU A 224 13.18 28.40 24.46
N VAL A 225 11.98 28.89 24.80
CA VAL A 225 11.62 29.27 26.17
C VAL A 225 10.71 28.19 26.73
N SER A 226 11.21 27.44 27.71
CA SER A 226 10.44 26.41 28.42
C SER A 226 10.39 26.75 29.90
N GLY A 227 9.39 27.52 30.33
CA GLY A 227 9.28 28.01 31.70
C GLY A 227 10.42 29.00 32.03
N PRO A 228 11.16 28.84 33.14
CA PRO A 228 12.28 29.72 33.50
C PRO A 228 13.58 29.42 32.72
N ILE A 229 13.59 28.40 31.84
CA ILE A 229 14.79 27.95 31.14
C ILE A 229 14.75 28.47 29.71
N VAL A 230 15.79 29.22 29.34
CA VAL A 230 16.05 29.67 27.97
C VAL A 230 17.14 28.77 27.37
N LYS A 231 16.80 28.01 26.32
CA LYS A 231 17.77 27.22 25.56
C LYS A 231 18.06 27.92 24.24
N VAL A 232 19.34 28.18 23.98
CA VAL A 232 19.79 28.74 22.70
C VAL A 232 19.99 27.59 21.71
N SER A 233 19.25 27.61 20.61
CA SER A 233 19.37 26.62 19.54
C SER A 233 20.44 27.08 18.55
N GLY A 234 21.57 26.36 18.48
CA GLY A 234 22.66 26.58 17.52
C GLY A 234 22.35 26.02 16.12
#